data_AF-A0A2V8PCH4-F1
#
_entry.id   AF-A0A2V8PCH4-F1
#
_cell.length_a   1.000
_cell.length_b   1.000
_cell.length_c   1.000
_cell.angle_alpha   90.00
_cell.angle_beta   90.00
_cell.angle_gamma   90.00
#
_symmetry.space_group_name_H-M   'P 1'
#
loop_
_entity.id
_entity.type
_entity.pdbx_description
1 polymer ?
#
loop_
_entity_poly.entity_id
_entity_poly.type
_entity_poly.pdbx_seq_one_letter_code
_entity_poly.pdbx_strand_id
1 'polypeptide(L)'
;TGKREDRTERFIREVLPPITLLWTLACALLATIGSYVVPLVFGSKFEETAVLLWPLMAVSALAGPWLMGYGPLITTSSKTYLILIAATLGSIANVVLDWMLIPQFGLVGCAWATVVASGLNLGMVFYLVHWRIVPRRTWVLQATLPILFGAVYASLRGENIWAFGLTSIVGGVISLAHRKSIIQAVKSLGEYRRFAFKTS
;
A
#
# COMPACT_ATOMS: atom_id res chain seq x y z
N THR A 1 -23.35 -13.08 -15.83
CA THR A 1 -22.21 -13.37 -14.93
C THR A 1 -20.87 -13.04 -15.57
N GLY A 2 -20.53 -13.56 -16.76
CA GLY A 2 -19.22 -13.31 -17.40
C GLY A 2 -18.80 -11.83 -17.65
N LYS A 3 -19.71 -10.93 -18.05
CA LYS A 3 -19.39 -9.49 -18.25
C LYS A 3 -19.03 -8.73 -16.97
N ARG A 4 -19.44 -9.22 -15.78
CA ARG A 4 -19.15 -8.56 -14.50
C ARG A 4 -17.77 -8.99 -13.98
N GLU A 5 -17.48 -10.27 -14.11
CA GLU A 5 -16.20 -10.89 -13.75
C GLU A 5 -15.05 -10.31 -14.58
N ASP A 6 -15.23 -10.18 -15.89
CA ASP A 6 -14.24 -9.59 -16.80
C ASP A 6 -13.92 -8.11 -16.48
N ARG A 7 -14.92 -7.33 -16.05
CA ARG A 7 -14.69 -5.93 -15.60
C ARG A 7 -13.91 -5.86 -14.30
N THR A 8 -14.22 -6.73 -13.35
CA THR A 8 -13.54 -6.81 -12.07
C THR A 8 -12.09 -7.23 -12.23
N GLU A 9 -11.81 -8.25 -13.05
CA GLU A 9 -10.45 -8.64 -13.39
C GLU A 9 -9.67 -7.50 -14.06
N ARG A 10 -10.32 -6.81 -15.00
CA ARG A 10 -9.72 -5.66 -15.69
C ARG A 10 -9.38 -4.54 -14.71
N PHE A 11 -10.25 -4.23 -13.75
CA PHE A 11 -9.97 -3.24 -12.71
C PHE A 11 -8.76 -3.64 -11.85
N ILE A 12 -8.74 -4.87 -11.33
CA ILE A 12 -7.65 -5.38 -10.48
C ILE A 12 -6.31 -5.44 -11.23
N ARG A 13 -6.32 -5.69 -12.54
CA ARG A 13 -5.09 -5.79 -13.35
C ARG A 13 -4.60 -4.45 -13.87
N GLU A 14 -5.51 -3.62 -14.37
CA GLU A 14 -5.16 -2.41 -15.13
C GLU A 14 -5.20 -1.16 -14.25
N VAL A 15 -6.13 -1.07 -13.29
CA VAL A 15 -6.43 0.16 -12.56
C VAL A 15 -5.85 0.14 -11.14
N LEU A 16 -5.94 -0.99 -10.44
CA LEU A 16 -5.50 -1.09 -9.05
C LEU A 16 -3.98 -0.85 -8.87
N PRO A 17 -3.07 -1.43 -9.68
CA PRO A 17 -1.63 -1.20 -9.50
C PRO A 17 -1.18 0.26 -9.69
N PRO A 18 -1.57 1.00 -10.74
CA PRO A 18 -1.15 2.39 -10.88
C PRO A 18 -1.78 3.32 -9.83
N ILE A 19 -3.02 3.07 -9.42
CA ILE A 19 -3.62 3.82 -8.29
C ILE A 19 -2.84 3.55 -7.00
N THR A 20 -2.46 2.29 -6.75
CA THR A 20 -1.61 1.93 -5.60
C THR A 20 -0.27 2.65 -5.66
N LEU A 21 0.37 2.70 -6.83
CA LEU A 21 1.64 3.39 -7.00
C LEU A 21 1.50 4.89 -6.69
N LEU A 22 0.46 5.54 -7.22
CA LEU A 22 0.16 6.95 -6.90
C LEU A 22 -0.10 7.15 -5.40
N TRP A 23 -0.86 6.25 -4.78
CA TRP A 23 -1.13 6.27 -3.34
C TRP A 23 0.16 6.15 -2.53
N THR A 24 1.09 5.26 -2.92
CA THR A 24 2.36 5.10 -2.23
C THR A 24 3.25 6.35 -2.32
N LEU A 25 3.26 7.03 -3.46
CA LEU A 25 3.96 8.30 -3.63
C LEU A 25 3.32 9.42 -2.78
N ALA A 26 1.99 9.44 -2.69
CA ALA A 26 1.28 10.35 -1.80
C ALA A 26 1.62 10.09 -0.32
N CYS A 27 1.65 8.82 0.11
CA CYS A 27 2.08 8.45 1.46
C CYS A 27 3.52 8.88 1.76
N ALA A 28 4.45 8.72 0.80
CA ALA A 28 5.84 9.16 0.96
C ALA A 28 5.94 10.69 1.10
N LEU A 29 5.16 11.43 0.30
CA LEU A 29 5.09 12.89 0.40
C LEU A 29 4.54 13.32 1.77
N LEU A 30 3.47 12.68 2.24
CA LEU A 30 2.87 12.95 3.55
C LEU A 30 3.81 12.59 4.70
N ALA A 31 4.57 11.50 4.60
CA ALA A 31 5.60 11.15 5.60
C ALA A 31 6.66 12.24 5.69
N THR A 32 7.11 12.73 4.53
CA THR A 32 8.13 13.78 4.44
C THR A 32 7.61 15.09 5.02
N ILE A 33 6.45 15.58 4.58
CA ILE A 33 5.84 16.81 5.09
C ILE A 33 5.56 16.69 6.59
N GLY A 34 4.97 15.57 7.01
CA GLY A 34 4.66 15.30 8.41
C GLY A 34 5.88 15.34 9.31
N SER A 35 7.03 14.85 8.82
CA SER A 35 8.28 14.85 9.59
C SER A 35 8.79 16.24 9.97
N TYR A 36 8.43 17.27 9.19
CA TYR A 36 8.75 18.68 9.49
C TYR A 36 7.61 19.40 10.20
N VAL A 37 6.36 19.13 9.79
CA VAL A 37 5.17 19.80 10.34
C VAL A 37 4.90 19.39 11.78
N VAL A 38 5.11 18.12 12.15
CA VAL A 38 4.81 17.62 13.49
C VAL A 38 5.68 18.31 14.56
N PRO A 39 7.02 18.35 14.46
CA PRO A 39 7.84 19.09 15.42
C PRO A 39 7.58 20.59 15.42
N LEU A 40 7.23 21.16 14.26
CA LEU A 40 6.91 22.59 14.14
C LEU A 40 5.63 22.97 14.90
N VAL A 41 4.60 22.12 14.83
CA VAL A 41 3.28 22.39 15.44
C VAL A 41 3.25 21.97 16.91
N PHE A 42 3.83 20.82 17.26
CA PHE A 42 3.73 20.23 18.59
C PHE A 42 4.99 20.46 19.46
N GLY A 43 6.05 21.02 18.88
CA GLY A 43 7.32 21.33 19.55
C GLY A 43 8.40 20.26 19.40
N SER A 44 9.64 20.61 19.76
CA SER A 44 10.84 19.79 19.57
C SER A 44 10.82 18.44 20.31
N LYS A 45 9.98 18.28 21.34
CA LYS A 45 9.79 17.00 22.03
C LYS A 45 9.25 15.88 21.12
N PHE A 46 8.68 16.23 19.96
CA PHE A 46 8.13 15.27 19.01
C PHE A 46 9.09 14.94 17.85
N GLU A 47 10.31 15.46 17.84
CA GLU A 47 11.31 15.12 16.81
C GLU A 47 11.61 13.62 16.77
N GLU A 48 11.72 12.98 17.93
CA GLU A 48 11.93 11.52 18.01
C GLU A 48 10.74 10.73 17.44
N THR A 49 9.52 11.26 17.58
CA THR A 49 8.31 10.61 17.03
C THR A 49 8.16 10.82 15.53
N ALA A 50 8.81 11.83 14.95
CA ALA A 50 8.77 12.08 13.51
C ALA A 50 9.38 10.92 12.70
N VAL A 51 10.34 10.19 13.28
CA VAL A 51 10.95 9.00 12.69
C VAL A 51 9.91 7.88 12.47
N LEU A 52 8.85 7.83 13.28
CA LEU A 52 7.80 6.82 13.19
C LEU A 52 6.86 7.04 11.99
N LEU A 53 6.80 8.26 11.44
CA LEU A 53 5.87 8.60 10.37
C LEU A 53 6.12 7.80 9.09
N TRP A 54 7.38 7.50 8.77
CA TRP A 54 7.72 6.74 7.57
C TRP A 54 7.22 5.29 7.62
N PRO A 55 7.54 4.50 8.66
CA PRO A 55 6.93 3.18 8.84
C PRO A 55 5.40 3.22 8.87
N LEU A 56 4.82 4.23 9.55
CA LEU A 56 3.36 4.33 9.66
C LEU A 56 2.69 4.65 8.30
N MET A 57 3.32 5.49 7.48
CA MET A 57 2.86 5.74 6.12
C MET A 57 3.07 4.53 5.20
N ALA A 58 4.10 3.70 5.44
CA ALA A 58 4.26 2.43 4.76
C ALA A 58 3.09 1.46 5.07
N VAL A 59 2.63 1.41 6.33
CA VAL A 59 1.41 0.65 6.70
C VAL A 59 0.19 1.13 5.90
N SER A 60 -0.02 2.45 5.84
CA SER A 60 -1.13 3.04 5.05
C SER A 60 -1.05 2.68 3.57
N ALA A 61 0.16 2.68 3.00
CA ALA A 61 0.38 2.31 1.62
C ALA A 61 0.12 0.82 1.36
N LEU A 62 0.48 -0.07 2.29
CA LEU A 62 0.18 -1.51 2.23
C LEU A 62 -1.33 -1.80 2.36
N ALA A 63 -2.06 -0.98 3.12
CA ALA A 63 -3.50 -1.06 3.26
C ALA A 63 -4.27 -0.48 2.06
N GLY A 64 -3.64 0.36 1.22
CA GLY A 64 -4.26 0.98 0.05
C GLY A 64 -4.93 -0.02 -0.92
N PRO A 65 -4.21 -1.03 -1.44
CA PRO A 65 -4.78 -2.03 -2.34
C PRO A 65 -5.95 -2.83 -1.74
N TRP A 66 -5.88 -3.04 -0.43
CA TRP A 66 -6.95 -3.68 0.32
C TRP A 66 -8.24 -2.86 0.25
N LEU A 67 -8.15 -1.57 0.62
CA LEU A 67 -9.30 -0.68 0.65
C LEU A 67 -9.86 -0.37 -0.75
N MET A 68 -8.98 -0.22 -1.74
CA MET A 68 -9.35 0.23 -3.08
C MET A 68 -9.81 -0.89 -4.02
N GLY A 69 -9.46 -2.15 -3.75
CA GLY A 69 -9.73 -3.25 -4.68
C GLY A 69 -10.05 -4.59 -4.04
N TYR A 70 -9.14 -5.14 -3.24
CA TYR A 70 -9.29 -6.51 -2.76
C TYR A 70 -10.42 -6.69 -1.75
N GLY A 71 -10.64 -5.73 -0.85
CA GLY A 71 -11.74 -5.76 0.11
C GLY A 71 -13.11 -5.80 -0.57
N PRO A 72 -13.45 -4.81 -1.42
CA PRO A 72 -14.70 -4.83 -2.18
C PRO A 72 -14.89 -6.10 -3.02
N LEU A 73 -13.81 -6.62 -3.62
CA LEU A 73 -13.82 -7.86 -4.40
C LEU A 73 -14.22 -9.08 -3.57
N ILE A 74 -13.58 -9.27 -2.41
CA ILE A 74 -13.82 -10.42 -1.54
C ILE A 74 -15.24 -10.34 -0.94
N THR A 75 -15.67 -9.15 -0.52
CA THR A 75 -17.02 -8.92 0.02
C THR A 75 -18.09 -9.21 -1.03
N THR A 76 -17.92 -8.73 -2.26
CA THR A 76 -18.87 -8.99 -3.36
C THR A 76 -18.89 -10.47 -3.77
N SER A 77 -17.80 -11.20 -3.54
CA SER A 77 -17.69 -12.63 -3.81
C SER A 77 -18.22 -13.51 -2.68
N SER A 78 -18.79 -12.93 -1.62
CA SER A 78 -19.25 -13.63 -0.40
C SER A 78 -18.17 -14.48 0.27
N LYS A 79 -16.89 -14.13 0.10
CA LYS A 79 -15.73 -14.85 0.66
C LYS A 79 -15.11 -14.11 1.85
N THR A 80 -15.94 -13.42 2.65
CA THR A 80 -15.52 -12.58 3.79
C THR A 80 -14.70 -13.36 4.82
N TYR A 81 -14.87 -14.68 4.92
CA TYR A 81 -14.04 -15.54 5.79
C TYR A 81 -12.54 -15.46 5.46
N LEU A 82 -12.16 -15.18 4.21
CA LEU A 82 -10.76 -14.98 3.83
C LEU A 82 -10.17 -13.73 4.49
N ILE A 83 -10.99 -12.70 4.67
CA ILE A 83 -10.62 -11.47 5.39
C ILE A 83 -10.34 -11.79 6.84
N LEU A 84 -11.21 -12.58 7.46
CA LEU A 84 -11.07 -12.99 8.85
C LEU A 84 -9.79 -13.78 9.08
N ILE A 85 -9.46 -14.72 8.19
CA ILE A 85 -8.23 -15.51 8.28
C ILE A 85 -7.00 -14.59 8.16
N ALA A 86 -6.96 -13.72 7.15
CA ALA A 86 -5.81 -12.85 6.91
C ALA A 86 -5.63 -11.82 8.04
N ALA A 87 -6.73 -11.24 8.55
CA ALA A 87 -6.70 -10.31 9.68
C ALA A 87 -6.27 -11.01 10.98
N THR A 88 -6.77 -12.22 11.25
CA THR A 88 -6.39 -12.99 12.44
C THR A 88 -4.91 -13.32 12.43
N LEU A 89 -4.40 -13.86 11.31
CA LEU A 89 -2.97 -14.18 11.19
C LEU A 89 -2.09 -12.94 11.24
N GLY A 90 -2.50 -11.85 10.58
CA GLY A 90 -1.81 -10.56 10.64
C GLY A 90 -1.75 -10.00 12.07
N SER A 91 -2.85 -10.10 12.82
CA SER A 91 -2.92 -9.64 14.22
C SER A 91 -2.03 -10.47 15.15
N ILE A 92 -2.06 -11.81 15.01
CA ILE A 92 -1.18 -12.70 15.77
C ILE A 92 0.29 -12.37 15.47
N ALA A 93 0.64 -12.22 14.19
CA ALA A 93 2.00 -11.84 13.80
C ALA A 93 2.39 -10.47 14.39
N ASN A 94 1.48 -9.49 14.40
CA ASN A 94 1.74 -8.19 14.98
C ASN A 94 2.06 -8.28 16.48
N VAL A 95 1.23 -8.97 17.26
CA VAL A 95 1.42 -9.13 18.72
C VAL A 95 2.73 -9.86 19.03
N VAL A 96 3.05 -10.92 18.28
CA VAL A 96 4.30 -11.67 18.46
C VAL A 96 5.50 -10.79 18.14
N LEU A 97 5.45 -10.04 17.04
CA LEU A 97 6.52 -9.12 16.66
C LEU A 97 6.66 -7.96 17.64
N ASP A 98 5.57 -7.36 18.11
CA ASP A 98 5.59 -6.34 19.14
C ASP A 98 6.28 -6.86 20.40
N TRP A 99 5.91 -8.06 20.86
CA TRP A 99 6.53 -8.68 22.03
C TRP A 99 8.04 -8.89 21.87
N MET A 100 8.51 -9.20 20.65
CA MET A 100 9.94 -9.38 20.36
C MET A 100 10.70 -8.08 20.11
N LEU A 101 10.09 -7.10 19.42
CA LEU A 101 10.77 -5.89 18.93
C LEU A 101 10.69 -4.74 19.93
N ILE A 102 9.63 -4.63 20.75
CA ILE A 102 9.50 -3.55 21.74
C ILE A 102 10.68 -3.55 22.73
N PRO A 103 11.11 -4.69 23.30
CA PRO A 103 12.23 -4.70 24.24
C PRO A 103 13.57 -4.25 23.63
N GLN A 104 13.74 -4.40 22.31
CA GLN A 104 15.00 -4.12 21.61
C GLN A 104 15.03 -2.73 20.94
N PHE A 105 13.90 -2.31 20.36
CA PHE A 105 13.81 -1.12 19.49
C PHE A 105 12.72 -0.13 19.93
N GLY A 106 12.02 -0.38 21.05
CA GLY A 106 10.99 0.50 21.58
C GLY A 106 9.87 0.79 20.56
N LEU A 107 9.49 2.07 20.44
CA LEU A 107 8.42 2.53 19.56
C LEU A 107 8.69 2.28 18.07
N VAL A 108 9.95 2.40 17.63
CA VAL A 108 10.33 2.12 16.23
C VAL A 108 10.12 0.64 15.91
N GLY A 109 10.44 -0.24 16.87
CA GLY A 109 10.17 -1.67 16.77
C GLY A 109 8.69 -1.99 16.54
N CYS A 110 7.80 -1.35 17.30
CA CYS A 110 6.35 -1.51 17.15
C CYS A 110 5.85 -1.02 15.77
N ALA A 111 6.37 0.10 15.29
CA ALA A 111 6.02 0.61 13.96
C ALA A 111 6.40 -0.39 12.85
N TRP A 112 7.59 -0.99 12.94
CA TRP A 112 8.03 -2.03 12.00
C TRP A 112 7.29 -3.36 12.15
N ALA A 113 6.92 -3.76 13.36
CA ALA A 113 6.04 -4.91 13.59
C ALA A 113 4.72 -4.76 12.83
N THR A 114 4.12 -3.56 12.89
CA THR A 114 2.88 -3.23 12.17
C THR A 114 3.08 -3.23 10.64
N VAL A 115 4.23 -2.75 10.14
CA VAL A 115 4.59 -2.84 8.70
C VAL A 115 4.65 -4.29 8.24
N VAL A 116 5.33 -5.15 9.00
CA VAL A 116 5.45 -6.58 8.68
C VAL A 116 4.09 -7.26 8.71
N ALA A 117 3.29 -7.03 9.75
CA ALA A 117 1.93 -7.57 9.84
C ALA A 117 1.03 -7.13 8.68
N SER A 118 1.12 -5.86 8.29
CA SER A 118 0.37 -5.32 7.14
C SER A 118 0.85 -5.92 5.82
N GLY A 119 2.15 -6.15 5.67
CA GLY A 119 2.75 -6.82 4.52
C GLY A 119 2.30 -8.28 4.41
N LEU A 120 2.27 -9.00 5.53
CA LEU A 120 1.74 -10.38 5.61
C LEU A 120 0.26 -10.43 5.22
N ASN A 121 -0.55 -9.50 5.73
CA ASN A 121 -1.97 -9.41 5.40
C ASN A 121 -2.18 -9.15 3.90
N LEU A 122 -1.49 -8.16 3.33
CA LEU A 122 -1.55 -7.87 1.90
C LEU A 122 -1.08 -9.07 1.05
N GLY A 123 0.03 -9.70 1.42
CA GLY A 123 0.56 -10.87 0.72
C GLY A 123 -0.41 -12.05 0.75
N MET A 124 -1.04 -12.30 1.90
CA MET A 124 -2.04 -13.36 2.05
C MET A 124 -3.28 -13.08 1.22
N VAL A 125 -3.83 -11.86 1.30
CA VAL A 125 -4.98 -11.46 0.48
C VAL A 125 -4.65 -11.57 -1.01
N PHE A 126 -3.49 -11.06 -1.41
CA PHE A 126 -3.02 -11.15 -2.80
C PHE A 126 -2.99 -12.61 -3.27
N TYR A 127 -2.38 -13.49 -2.49
CA TYR A 127 -2.28 -14.91 -2.80
C TYR A 127 -3.66 -15.58 -2.91
N LEU A 128 -4.55 -15.35 -1.93
CA LEU A 128 -5.88 -15.93 -1.91
C LEU A 128 -6.75 -15.44 -3.06
N VAL A 129 -6.71 -14.15 -3.37
CA VAL A 129 -7.45 -13.57 -4.51
C VAL A 129 -6.94 -14.16 -5.82
N HIS A 130 -5.64 -14.26 -6.02
CA HIS A 130 -5.11 -14.79 -7.28
C HIS A 130 -5.29 -16.30 -7.42
N TRP A 131 -5.30 -17.03 -6.30
CA TRP A 131 -5.60 -18.45 -6.31
C TRP A 131 -7.09 -18.71 -6.60
N ARG A 132 -8.00 -17.96 -5.98
CA ARG A 132 -9.44 -18.31 -5.90
C ARG A 132 -10.39 -17.45 -6.73
N ILE A 133 -9.92 -16.32 -7.26
CA ILE A 133 -10.79 -15.32 -7.92
C ILE A 133 -10.17 -14.85 -9.24
N VAL A 134 -8.91 -14.40 -9.26
CA VAL A 134 -8.29 -13.78 -10.44
C VAL A 134 -6.94 -14.45 -10.76
N PRO A 135 -6.90 -15.48 -11.62
CA PRO A 135 -5.67 -16.26 -11.86
C PRO A 135 -4.56 -15.49 -12.61
N ARG A 136 -4.82 -14.26 -13.05
CA ARG A 136 -3.87 -13.48 -13.87
C ARG A 136 -2.92 -12.64 -13.03
N ARG A 137 -1.63 -12.71 -13.36
CA ARG A 137 -0.54 -11.98 -12.71
C ARG A 137 -0.80 -10.47 -12.67
N THR A 138 -0.81 -9.88 -11.48
CA THR A 138 -0.83 -8.43 -11.26
C THR A 138 0.47 -7.95 -10.61
N TRP A 139 0.73 -6.64 -10.67
CA TRP A 139 1.94 -6.01 -10.14
C TRP A 139 1.66 -5.10 -8.93
N VAL A 140 0.55 -5.33 -8.24
CA VAL A 140 0.14 -4.56 -7.05
C VAL A 140 1.20 -4.62 -5.93
N LEU A 141 1.78 -5.81 -5.68
CA LEU A 141 2.85 -5.95 -4.69
C LEU A 141 4.11 -5.16 -5.06
N GLN A 142 4.40 -5.00 -6.35
CA GLN A 142 5.54 -4.18 -6.78
C GLN A 142 5.27 -2.70 -6.54
N ALA A 143 4.01 -2.26 -6.72
CA ALA A 143 3.62 -0.87 -6.50
C ALA A 143 3.80 -0.41 -5.03
N THR A 144 3.82 -1.32 -4.06
CA THR A 144 4.07 -0.98 -2.64
C THR A 144 5.54 -1.04 -2.23
N LEU A 145 6.46 -1.54 -3.07
CA LEU A 145 7.89 -1.58 -2.74
C LEU A 145 8.55 -0.21 -2.56
N PRO A 146 8.25 0.83 -3.37
CA PRO A 146 8.94 2.12 -3.27
C PRO A 146 8.90 2.73 -1.87
N ILE A 147 7.73 2.70 -1.23
CA ILE A 147 7.53 3.24 0.12
C ILE A 147 8.24 2.40 1.19
N LEU A 148 8.39 1.09 0.99
CA LEU A 148 9.16 0.24 1.92
C LEU A 148 10.64 0.60 1.86
N PHE A 149 11.20 0.77 0.65
CA PHE A 149 12.58 1.25 0.49
C PHE A 149 12.78 2.65 1.09
N GLY A 150 11.83 3.56 0.86
CA GLY A 150 11.84 4.88 1.49
C GLY A 150 11.82 4.81 3.01
N ALA A 151 10.92 4.00 3.59
CA ALA A 151 10.79 3.86 5.03
C ALA A 151 12.01 3.22 5.69
N VAL A 152 12.62 2.21 5.06
CA VAL A 152 13.89 1.63 5.53
C VAL A 152 14.99 2.70 5.49
N TYR A 153 15.12 3.43 4.38
CA TYR A 153 16.15 4.47 4.26
C TYR A 153 15.97 5.58 5.31
N ALA A 154 14.75 6.09 5.49
CA ALA A 154 14.42 7.09 6.49
C ALA A 154 14.76 6.60 7.91
N SER A 155 14.43 5.34 8.22
CA SER A 155 14.68 4.75 9.54
C SER A 155 16.18 4.58 9.84
N LEU A 156 17.01 4.33 8.82
CA LEU A 156 18.45 4.10 9.00
C LEU A 156 19.28 5.40 8.98
N ARG A 157 18.89 6.37 8.16
CA ARG A 157 19.67 7.60 7.91
C ARG A 157 19.09 8.84 8.57
N GLY A 158 17.82 8.82 8.98
CA GLY A 158 17.10 9.99 9.50
C GLY A 158 16.81 11.07 8.44
N GLU A 159 17.20 10.86 7.18
CA GLU A 159 17.10 11.84 6.11
C GLU A 159 15.79 11.69 5.32
N ASN A 160 14.75 12.43 5.72
CA ASN A 160 13.40 12.33 5.14
C ASN A 160 13.34 12.76 3.66
N ILE A 161 14.10 13.79 3.26
CA ILE A 161 14.10 14.27 1.87
C ILE A 161 14.71 13.22 0.92
N TRP A 162 15.80 12.59 1.33
CA TRP A 162 16.45 11.54 0.54
C TRP A 162 15.62 10.25 0.49
N ALA A 163 14.89 9.92 1.55
CA ALA A 163 13.91 8.84 1.54
C ALA A 163 12.79 9.06 0.51
N PHE A 164 12.29 10.29 0.39
CA PHE A 164 11.33 10.66 -0.65
C PHE A 164 11.93 10.57 -2.05
N GLY A 165 13.16 11.04 -2.21
CA GLY A 165 13.91 10.90 -3.46
C GLY A 165 14.03 9.45 -3.89
N LEU A 166 14.45 8.57 -2.97
CA LEU A 166 14.57 7.13 -3.22
C LEU A 166 13.21 6.50 -3.59
N THR A 167 12.16 6.81 -2.84
CA THR A 167 10.79 6.35 -3.14
C THR A 167 10.35 6.77 -4.54
N SER A 168 10.62 8.03 -4.91
CA SER A 168 10.26 8.58 -6.21
C SER A 168 11.06 7.93 -7.35
N ILE A 169 12.35 7.66 -7.14
CA ILE A 169 13.20 6.96 -8.11
C ILE A 169 12.70 5.53 -8.33
N VAL A 170 12.51 4.76 -7.25
CA VAL A 170 12.02 3.37 -7.33
C VAL A 170 10.63 3.34 -7.96
N GLY A 171 9.72 4.24 -7.55
CA GLY A 171 8.40 4.38 -8.15
C GLY A 171 8.44 4.74 -9.63
N GLY A 172 9.37 5.62 -10.04
CA GLY A 172 9.62 5.98 -11.43
C GLY A 172 10.12 4.80 -12.27
N VAL A 173 11.06 4.00 -11.75
CA VAL A 173 11.55 2.78 -12.42
C VAL A 173 10.41 1.78 -12.63
N ILE A 174 9.58 1.56 -11.61
CA ILE A 174 8.41 0.66 -11.70
C ILE A 174 7.39 1.21 -12.71
N SER A 175 7.16 2.52 -12.71
CA SER A 175 6.28 3.20 -13.67
C SER A 175 6.76 3.00 -15.11
N LEU A 176 8.07 3.14 -15.36
CA LEU A 176 8.67 2.92 -16.68
C LEU A 176 8.61 1.46 -17.13
N ALA A 177 8.87 0.52 -16.21
CA ALA A 177 8.77 -0.92 -16.47
C ALA A 177 7.35 -1.31 -16.88
N HIS A 178 6.34 -0.73 -16.23
CA HIS A 178 4.91 -1.03 -16.48
C HIS A 178 4.18 0.05 -17.28
N ARG A 179 4.89 0.87 -18.06
CA ARG A 179 4.33 2.00 -18.82
C ARG A 179 3.10 1.63 -19.68
N LYS A 180 3.11 0.43 -20.27
CA LYS A 180 1.99 -0.08 -21.08
C LYS A 180 0.72 -0.29 -20.24
N SER A 181 0.86 -0.78 -19.02
CA SER A 181 -0.24 -0.97 -18.07
C SER A 181 -0.84 0.38 -17.65
N ILE A 182 0.00 1.40 -17.43
CA ILE A 182 -0.46 2.74 -17.02
C ILE A 182 -1.26 3.39 -18.14
N ILE A 183 -0.79 3.32 -19.38
CA ILE A 183 -1.50 3.85 -20.54
C ILE A 183 -2.88 3.17 -20.69
N GLN A 184 -2.94 1.83 -20.49
CA GLN A 184 -4.20 1.10 -20.50
C GLN A 184 -5.13 1.53 -19.36
N ALA A 185 -4.60 1.78 -18.16
CA ALA A 185 -5.36 2.27 -17.02
C ALA A 185 -6.03 3.62 -17.31
N VAL A 186 -5.26 4.58 -17.83
CA VAL A 186 -5.75 5.92 -18.20
C VAL A 186 -6.82 5.82 -19.29
N LYS A 187 -6.60 4.98 -20.29
CA LYS A 187 -7.58 4.74 -21.37
C LYS A 187 -8.88 4.12 -20.83
N SER A 188 -8.77 3.13 -19.95
CA SER A 188 -9.91 2.48 -19.28
C SER A 188 -10.71 3.50 -18.46
N LEU A 189 -10.05 4.31 -17.64
CA LEU A 189 -10.70 5.40 -16.89
C LEU A 189 -11.43 6.40 -17.81
N GLY A 190 -10.84 6.74 -18.96
CA GLY A 190 -11.48 7.58 -19.97
C GLY A 190 -12.71 6.96 -20.64
N GLU A 191 -12.77 5.64 -20.77
CA GLU A 191 -13.96 4.90 -21.23
C GLU A 191 -15.06 4.98 -20.16
N TYR A 192 -14.74 4.71 -18.88
CA TYR A 192 -15.70 4.82 -17.78
C TYR A 192 -16.30 6.23 -17.63
N ARG A 193 -15.47 7.27 -17.77
CA ARG A 193 -15.94 8.67 -17.74
C ARG A 193 -16.93 8.98 -18.86
N ARG A 194 -16.69 8.49 -20.08
CA ARG A 194 -17.60 8.69 -21.23
C ARG A 194 -18.95 8.00 -21.07
N PHE A 195 -19.02 6.90 -20.34
CA PHE A 195 -20.29 6.23 -20.05
C PHE A 195 -21.10 6.97 -18.98
N ALA A 196 -20.46 7.48 -17.92
CA ALA A 196 -21.14 8.21 -16.84
C ALA A 196 -21.79 9.52 -17.32
N PHE A 197 -21.18 10.19 -18.31
CA PHE A 197 -21.69 11.46 -18.87
C PHE A 197 -22.64 11.29 -20.06
N LYS A 198 -22.92 10.05 -20.52
CA LYS A 198 -23.89 9.80 -21.60
C LYS A 198 -25.30 9.45 -21.09
N THR A 199 -25.46 9.32 -19.78
CA THR A 199 -26.73 8.98 -19.11
C THR A 199 -27.35 10.17 -18.36
N SER A 200 -26.85 11.38 -18.59
CA SER A 200 -27.47 12.66 -18.19
C SER A 200 -27.86 13.42 -19.44
#